data_AF-A0A0V1K4P9-F1
#
_entry.id   AF-A0A0V1K4P9-F1
#
_cell.length_a   1.000
_cell.length_b   1.000
_cell.length_c   1.000
_cell.angle_alpha   90.00
_cell.angle_beta   90.00
_cell.angle_gamma   90.00
#
_symmetry.space_group_name_H-M   'P 1'
#
loop_
_entity.id
_entity.type
_entity.pdbx_description
1 polymer ?
#
loop_
_entity_poly.entity_id
_entity_poly.type
_entity_poly.pdbx_seq_one_letter_code
_entity_poly.pdbx_strand_id
1 'polypeptide(L)'
;LFCFSFTMVSLPSLPVSVALSPRVYRILGCNSGSMTLQGTNTYLVGTGRKRVLIDTGEANNFAYLQYLSQTLSETGACICGVLCTHWHADHIGGVSNVARQYSVTNLMKFRRANPEENIKYEELGFEFVQEGQLITVEGATLKVIHTPGHADDHMSLQLLEENAIFSGDCILGDGSTTVFEDLDSYMKSLKKLQSLAPDLIYPGHGSPIHDAAKRIQQYIDHRQRRENQIFNVLSQSKLPLTPMDIVQKIYNETPAILHRAASVNVLQHLEKLQKLGKTKRKDGKWKALAENFAISITAHSKFLGVHISISGIVEAFCTFHFKFIVSCFT
;
A
#
# COMPACT_ATOMS: atom_id res chain seq x y z
N LEU A 1 14.89 -6.34 2.60
CA LEU A 1 15.82 -5.31 2.05
C LEU A 1 15.40 -4.91 0.64
N PHE A 2 14.26 -4.22 0.45
CA PHE A 2 13.91 -3.65 -0.86
C PHE A 2 13.25 -2.28 -0.72
N CYS A 3 14.05 -1.23 -0.94
CA CYS A 3 13.59 0.10 -1.31
C CYS A 3 14.63 0.66 -2.29
N PHE A 4 14.24 0.97 -3.53
CA PHE A 4 15.16 1.47 -4.55
C PHE A 4 14.89 2.93 -4.86
N SER A 5 15.59 3.78 -4.12
CA SER A 5 16.32 4.98 -4.57
C SER A 5 17.06 5.50 -3.33
N PHE A 6 18.36 5.23 -3.20
CA PHE A 6 19.20 5.81 -2.15
C PHE A 6 19.76 7.16 -2.63
N THR A 7 18.90 8.16 -2.75
CA THR A 7 19.23 9.35 -1.96
C THR A 7 18.91 8.94 -0.53
N MET A 8 19.84 9.05 0.42
CA MET A 8 19.49 9.00 1.84
C MET A 8 18.51 10.15 2.07
N VAL A 9 17.22 9.89 1.85
CA VAL A 9 16.17 10.80 2.27
C VAL A 9 16.24 10.71 3.78
N SER A 10 16.82 11.73 4.39
CA SER A 10 16.76 11.89 5.83
C SER A 10 15.29 11.83 6.21
N LEU A 11 14.90 10.75 6.88
CA LEU A 11 13.54 10.60 7.35
C LEU A 11 13.26 11.73 8.36
N PRO A 12 12.09 12.36 8.29
CA PRO A 12 11.74 13.38 9.27
C PRO A 12 11.74 12.75 10.67
N SER A 13 12.22 13.50 11.66
CA SER A 13 12.08 13.12 13.06
C SER A 13 10.60 13.19 13.44
N LEU A 14 10.11 12.13 14.05
CA LEU A 14 8.73 12.01 14.50
C LEU A 14 8.70 11.98 16.03
N PRO A 15 7.84 12.76 16.70
CA PRO A 15 7.66 12.65 18.14
C PRO A 15 7.13 11.25 18.48
N VAL A 16 7.65 10.67 19.57
CA VAL A 16 7.33 9.29 19.98
C VAL A 16 5.85 9.14 20.33
N SER A 17 5.26 10.12 21.01
CA SER A 17 3.81 10.18 21.24
C SER A 17 3.31 11.58 20.91
N VAL A 18 2.20 11.69 20.19
CA VAL A 18 1.61 12.97 19.78
C VAL A 18 0.12 12.86 19.49
N ALA A 19 -0.65 13.88 19.89
CA ALA A 19 -2.02 14.07 19.44
C ALA A 19 -2.02 14.59 17.99
N LEU A 20 -2.58 13.82 17.06
CA LEU A 20 -2.72 14.22 15.66
C LEU A 20 -4.04 14.94 15.38
N SER A 21 -5.06 14.63 16.19
CA SER A 21 -6.37 15.28 16.18
C SER A 21 -7.00 15.15 17.57
N PRO A 22 -8.18 15.76 17.82
CA PRO A 22 -8.94 15.51 19.05
C PRO A 22 -9.33 14.04 19.28
N ARG A 23 -9.31 13.20 18.22
CA ARG A 23 -9.68 11.78 18.27
C ARG A 23 -8.52 10.82 18.18
N VAL A 24 -7.38 11.25 17.60
CA VAL A 24 -6.29 10.35 17.21
C VAL A 24 -5.00 10.74 17.93
N TYR A 25 -4.51 9.84 18.76
CA TYR A 25 -3.15 9.87 19.31
C TYR A 25 -2.30 8.82 18.60
N ARG A 26 -1.09 9.21 18.18
CA ARG A 26 -0.12 8.28 17.62
C ARG A 26 0.99 8.01 18.62
N ILE A 27 1.33 6.73 18.81
CA ILE A 27 2.47 6.28 19.59
C ILE A 27 3.38 5.47 18.66
N LEU A 28 4.66 5.83 18.58
CA LEU A 28 5.65 5.04 17.84
C LEU A 28 5.97 3.76 18.61
N GLY A 29 6.07 2.66 17.87
CA GLY A 29 6.44 1.33 18.36
C GLY A 29 7.90 1.21 18.82
N CYS A 30 8.69 2.29 18.78
CA CYS A 30 10.09 2.32 19.19
C CYS A 30 10.95 1.22 18.55
N ASN A 31 10.67 0.91 17.28
CA ASN A 31 11.25 -0.19 16.51
C ASN A 31 11.71 0.30 15.13
N SER A 32 12.50 1.38 15.11
CA SER A 32 13.01 1.96 13.86
C SER A 32 13.86 0.98 13.07
N GLY A 33 13.70 0.97 11.75
CA GLY A 33 14.39 0.00 10.90
C GLY A 33 14.15 0.23 9.42
N SER A 34 14.82 -0.56 8.58
CA SER A 34 14.75 -0.39 7.12
C SER A 34 13.34 -0.64 6.52
N MET A 35 12.49 -1.40 7.22
CA MET A 35 11.12 -1.69 6.81
C MET A 35 10.10 -0.85 7.59
N THR A 36 10.41 -0.53 8.85
CA THR A 36 9.52 0.17 9.79
C THR A 36 9.76 1.68 9.84
N LEU A 37 10.75 2.19 9.09
CA LEU A 37 11.13 3.60 9.05
C LEU A 37 11.49 4.13 10.45
N GLN A 38 10.82 5.18 10.92
CA GLN A 38 10.97 5.72 12.27
C GLN A 38 10.42 4.77 13.36
N GLY A 39 9.62 3.77 12.99
CA GLY A 39 8.92 2.81 13.85
C GLY A 39 7.49 2.60 13.37
N THR A 40 6.83 1.57 13.91
CA THR A 40 5.39 1.35 13.68
C THR A 40 4.59 2.49 14.30
N ASN A 41 3.69 3.10 13.55
CA ASN A 41 2.69 4.01 14.09
C ASN A 41 1.54 3.18 14.67
N THR A 42 1.38 3.17 15.98
CA THR A 42 0.15 2.68 16.62
C THR A 42 -0.75 3.86 16.94
N TYR A 43 -2.06 3.65 16.91
CA TYR A 43 -3.04 4.73 17.05
C TYR A 43 -4.06 4.45 18.14
N LEU A 44 -4.18 5.37 19.11
CA LEU A 44 -5.24 5.35 20.11
C LEU A 44 -6.37 6.27 19.65
N VAL A 45 -7.54 5.70 19.38
CA VAL A 45 -8.65 6.35 18.68
C VAL A 45 -9.89 6.46 19.57
N GLY A 46 -10.47 7.66 19.63
CA GLY A 46 -11.68 8.02 20.37
C GLY A 46 -11.49 9.30 21.19
N THR A 47 -12.58 9.91 21.62
CA THR A 47 -12.56 11.11 22.48
C THR A 47 -12.73 10.76 23.95
N GLY A 48 -13.51 9.73 24.25
CA GLY A 48 -13.86 9.33 25.61
C GLY A 48 -12.78 8.54 26.35
N ARG A 49 -13.18 8.02 27.52
CA ARG A 49 -12.33 7.17 28.37
C ARG A 49 -12.00 5.84 27.69
N LYS A 50 -12.95 5.20 27.02
CA LYS A 50 -12.72 3.93 26.29
C LYS A 50 -12.29 4.24 24.86
N ARG A 51 -11.11 3.79 24.47
CA ARG A 51 -10.52 4.02 23.14
C ARG A 51 -10.05 2.71 22.51
N VAL A 52 -10.04 2.67 21.18
CA VAL A 52 -9.51 1.55 20.41
C VAL A 52 -8.04 1.79 20.11
N LEU A 53 -7.21 0.77 20.24
CA LEU A 53 -5.82 0.79 19.80
C LEU A 53 -5.72 0.11 18.43
N ILE A 54 -5.11 0.77 17.46
CA ILE A 54 -4.78 0.21 16.13
C ILE A 54 -3.29 -0.14 16.12
N ASP A 55 -2.99 -1.40 15.84
CA ASP A 55 -1.66 -2.03 15.88
C ASP A 55 -0.94 -1.95 17.23
N THR A 56 0.10 -2.76 17.39
CA THR A 56 0.74 -3.01 18.70
C THR A 56 2.26 -3.02 18.68
N GLY A 57 2.90 -2.71 17.55
CA GLY A 57 4.35 -2.75 17.45
C GLY A 57 4.91 -4.18 17.49
N GLU A 58 6.22 -4.26 17.69
CA GLU A 58 6.93 -5.53 17.87
C GLU A 58 6.73 -6.14 19.26
N ALA A 59 6.88 -7.47 19.33
CA ALA A 59 6.82 -8.21 20.58
C ALA A 59 7.90 -7.76 21.57
N ASN A 60 7.55 -7.71 22.86
CA ASN A 60 8.48 -7.42 23.96
C ASN A 60 9.23 -6.07 23.86
N ASN A 61 8.67 -5.08 23.16
CA ASN A 61 9.24 -3.74 23.12
C ASN A 61 8.86 -2.93 24.37
N PHE A 62 9.73 -2.94 25.38
CA PHE A 62 9.49 -2.24 26.66
C PHE A 62 9.36 -0.72 26.52
N ALA A 63 10.13 -0.12 25.59
CA ALA A 63 10.07 1.32 25.35
C ALA A 63 8.68 1.72 24.83
N TYR A 64 8.14 0.97 23.87
CA TYR A 64 6.77 1.17 23.39
C TYR A 64 5.73 1.06 24.51
N LEU A 65 5.80 0.01 25.33
CA LEU A 65 4.85 -0.19 26.44
C LEU A 65 4.90 0.96 27.47
N GLN A 66 6.08 1.53 27.70
CA GLN A 66 6.24 2.70 28.56
C GLN A 66 5.54 3.94 27.98
N TYR A 67 5.74 4.24 26.69
CA TYR A 67 5.08 5.38 26.03
C TYR A 67 3.57 5.20 25.88
N LEU A 68 3.11 3.96 25.65
CA LEU A 68 1.70 3.63 25.66
C LEU A 68 1.09 3.89 27.04
N SER A 69 1.74 3.43 28.12
CA SER A 69 1.30 3.67 29.50
C SER A 69 1.24 5.16 29.84
N GLN A 70 2.28 5.92 29.46
CA GLN A 70 2.31 7.37 29.63
C GLN A 70 1.15 8.05 28.89
N THR A 71 0.92 7.68 27.63
CA THR A 71 -0.16 8.27 26.82
C THR A 71 -1.54 7.96 27.39
N LEU A 72 -1.77 6.74 27.89
CA LEU A 72 -3.02 6.37 28.56
C LEU A 72 -3.24 7.17 29.85
N SER A 73 -2.17 7.39 30.63
CA SER A 73 -2.22 8.23 31.84
C SER A 73 -2.55 9.69 31.52
N GLU A 74 -1.86 10.28 30.53
CA GLU A 74 -2.06 11.67 30.10
C GLU A 74 -3.46 11.93 29.54
N THR A 75 -4.01 10.97 28.81
CA THR A 75 -5.35 11.08 28.20
C THR A 75 -6.48 10.65 29.13
N GLY A 76 -6.16 9.97 30.25
CA GLY A 76 -7.14 9.31 31.11
C GLY A 76 -7.87 8.14 30.43
N ALA A 77 -7.36 7.66 29.29
CA ALA A 77 -8.00 6.63 28.49
C ALA A 77 -7.66 5.21 28.97
N CYS A 78 -8.53 4.26 28.63
CA CYS A 78 -8.28 2.83 28.69
C CYS A 78 -8.56 2.19 27.32
N ILE A 79 -7.81 1.14 27.02
CA ILE A 79 -7.97 0.40 25.78
C ILE A 79 -9.16 -0.55 25.94
N CYS A 80 -10.19 -0.39 25.12
CA CYS A 80 -11.36 -1.27 25.12
C CYS A 80 -11.34 -2.32 24.00
N GLY A 81 -10.43 -2.18 23.05
CA GLY A 81 -10.21 -3.16 21.98
C GLY A 81 -8.94 -2.85 21.20
N VAL A 82 -8.37 -3.88 20.57
CA VAL A 82 -7.20 -3.79 19.70
C VAL A 82 -7.58 -4.25 18.29
N LEU A 83 -7.28 -3.44 17.28
CA LEU A 83 -7.42 -3.78 15.86
C LEU A 83 -6.02 -3.92 15.25
N CYS A 84 -5.66 -5.12 14.78
CA CYS A 84 -4.39 -5.34 14.07
C CYS A 84 -4.61 -5.33 12.56
N THR A 85 -3.96 -4.41 11.85
CA THR A 85 -4.14 -4.20 10.41
C THR A 85 -3.80 -5.44 9.58
N HIS A 86 -2.76 -6.18 9.96
CA HIS A 86 -2.35 -7.41 9.29
C HIS A 86 -1.39 -8.25 10.16
N TRP A 87 -0.97 -9.41 9.65
CA TRP A 87 -0.21 -10.40 10.42
C TRP A 87 1.28 -10.08 10.68
N HIS A 88 1.88 -9.06 10.05
CA HIS A 88 3.32 -8.82 10.22
C HIS A 88 3.67 -8.47 11.68
N ALA A 89 4.86 -8.94 12.09
CA ALA A 89 5.28 -8.99 13.49
C ALA A 89 5.38 -7.61 14.14
N ASP A 90 5.66 -6.56 13.37
CA ASP A 90 5.76 -5.18 13.81
C ASP A 90 4.40 -4.49 13.96
N HIS A 91 3.30 -5.14 13.56
CA HIS A 91 1.93 -4.67 13.79
C HIS A 91 1.21 -5.51 14.87
N ILE A 92 1.39 -6.84 14.83
CA ILE A 92 0.69 -7.77 15.72
C ILE A 92 1.53 -8.23 16.93
N GLY A 93 2.86 -8.06 16.88
CA GLY A 93 3.77 -8.70 17.83
C GLY A 93 3.55 -8.29 19.28
N GLY A 94 3.20 -7.03 19.52
CA GLY A 94 2.94 -6.51 20.86
C GLY A 94 1.58 -6.89 21.45
N VAL A 95 0.70 -7.57 20.70
CA VAL A 95 -0.69 -7.81 21.13
C VAL A 95 -0.79 -8.55 22.45
N SER A 96 0.02 -9.59 22.66
CA SER A 96 0.03 -10.36 23.90
C SER A 96 0.52 -9.55 25.10
N ASN A 97 1.46 -8.61 24.89
CA ASN A 97 1.94 -7.71 25.93
C ASN A 97 0.83 -6.71 26.31
N VAL A 98 0.19 -6.08 25.31
CA VAL A 98 -0.90 -5.11 25.50
C VAL A 98 -2.11 -5.76 26.15
N ALA A 99 -2.58 -6.89 25.62
CA ALA A 99 -3.75 -7.61 26.12
C ALA A 99 -3.60 -7.98 27.59
N ARG A 100 -2.42 -8.50 27.97
CA ARG A 100 -2.12 -8.87 29.36
C ARG A 100 -2.01 -7.65 30.28
N GLN A 101 -1.24 -6.64 29.87
CA GLN A 101 -0.96 -5.48 30.72
C GLN A 101 -2.21 -4.64 30.99
N TYR A 102 -3.12 -4.53 30.00
CA TYR A 102 -4.31 -3.68 30.09
C TYR A 102 -5.62 -4.48 30.17
N SER A 103 -5.54 -5.80 30.33
CA SER A 103 -6.71 -6.71 30.42
C SER A 103 -7.70 -6.56 29.26
N VAL A 104 -7.17 -6.41 28.04
CA VAL A 104 -7.99 -6.25 26.83
C VAL A 104 -8.31 -7.63 26.27
N THR A 105 -9.60 -7.94 26.14
CA THR A 105 -10.07 -9.21 25.58
C THR A 105 -10.60 -9.08 24.15
N ASN A 106 -10.98 -7.86 23.73
CA ASN A 106 -11.49 -7.61 22.39
C ASN A 106 -10.33 -7.38 21.42
N LEU A 107 -9.78 -8.46 20.89
CA LEU A 107 -8.70 -8.46 19.89
C LEU A 107 -9.31 -8.74 18.52
N MET A 108 -9.03 -7.90 17.53
CA MET A 108 -9.71 -7.92 16.25
C MET A 108 -8.71 -7.88 15.10
N LYS A 109 -8.93 -8.71 14.06
CA LYS A 109 -8.15 -8.69 12.82
C LYS A 109 -8.95 -9.26 11.64
N PHE A 110 -8.45 -9.13 10.42
CA PHE A 110 -9.05 -9.82 9.27
C PHE A 110 -8.61 -11.29 9.19
N ARG A 111 -9.39 -12.16 8.52
CA ARG A 111 -9.00 -13.55 8.27
C ARG A 111 -7.88 -13.64 7.24
N ARG A 112 -6.91 -14.53 7.49
CA ARG A 112 -5.92 -14.96 6.48
C ARG A 112 -6.54 -15.94 5.50
N ALA A 113 -5.96 -16.02 4.29
CA ALA A 113 -6.37 -16.99 3.29
C ALA A 113 -6.00 -18.42 3.69
N ASN A 114 -4.91 -18.60 4.46
CA ASN A 114 -4.54 -19.89 5.03
C ASN A 114 -5.36 -20.18 6.32
N PRO A 115 -6.24 -21.20 6.33
CA PRO A 115 -7.03 -21.55 7.51
C PRO A 115 -6.20 -21.96 8.73
N GLU A 116 -5.05 -22.62 8.52
CA GLU A 116 -4.19 -23.08 9.63
C GLU A 116 -3.59 -21.91 10.42
N GLU A 117 -3.30 -20.80 9.74
CA GLU A 117 -2.82 -19.58 10.41
C GLU A 117 -3.95 -18.94 11.23
N ASN A 118 -5.21 -19.05 10.80
CA ASN A 118 -6.34 -18.49 11.53
C ASN A 118 -6.55 -19.17 12.89
N ILE A 119 -6.33 -20.48 13.00
CA ILE A 119 -6.45 -21.22 14.26
C ILE A 119 -5.52 -20.62 15.33
N LYS A 120 -4.27 -20.29 14.96
CA LYS A 120 -3.31 -19.67 15.88
C LYS A 120 -3.80 -18.31 16.41
N TYR A 121 -4.49 -17.53 15.58
CA TYR A 121 -5.03 -16.24 16.01
C TYR A 121 -6.29 -16.41 16.86
N GLU A 122 -7.15 -17.38 16.56
CA GLU A 122 -8.30 -17.73 17.39
C GLU A 122 -7.85 -18.18 18.79
N GLU A 123 -6.78 -18.98 18.88
CA GLU A 123 -6.15 -19.40 20.16
C GLU A 123 -5.56 -18.23 20.95
N LEU A 124 -5.08 -17.18 20.26
CA LEU A 124 -4.64 -15.92 20.88
C LEU A 124 -5.81 -15.01 21.31
N GLY A 125 -7.05 -15.40 21.01
CA GLY A 125 -8.26 -14.66 21.37
C GLY A 125 -8.68 -13.62 20.33
N PHE A 126 -8.20 -13.70 19.09
CA PHE A 126 -8.68 -12.82 18.03
C PHE A 126 -10.08 -13.20 17.54
N GLU A 127 -10.93 -12.19 17.46
CA GLU A 127 -12.16 -12.19 16.68
C GLU A 127 -11.89 -11.65 15.27
N PHE A 128 -12.53 -12.26 14.27
CA PHE A 128 -12.33 -11.86 12.88
C PHE A 128 -13.36 -10.84 12.42
N VAL A 129 -12.88 -9.68 11.99
CA VAL A 129 -13.71 -8.63 11.41
C VAL A 129 -14.03 -8.89 9.94
N GLN A 130 -15.07 -8.21 9.45
CA GLN A 130 -15.54 -8.31 8.06
C GLN A 130 -15.48 -6.96 7.34
N GLU A 131 -15.40 -6.98 6.02
CA GLU A 131 -15.51 -5.78 5.18
C GLU A 131 -16.79 -5.00 5.54
N GLY A 132 -16.65 -3.69 5.75
CA GLY A 132 -17.74 -2.80 6.10
C GLY A 132 -18.18 -2.81 7.56
N GLN A 133 -17.63 -3.70 8.40
CA GLN A 133 -17.94 -3.71 9.83
C GLN A 133 -17.58 -2.38 10.49
N LEU A 134 -18.45 -1.90 11.37
CA LEU A 134 -18.25 -0.66 12.13
C LEU A 134 -17.80 -0.99 13.55
N ILE A 135 -16.72 -0.36 14.00
CA ILE A 135 -16.25 -0.36 15.39
C ILE A 135 -16.44 1.05 15.94
N THR A 136 -17.28 1.19 16.95
CA THR A 136 -17.65 2.49 17.52
C THR A 136 -17.16 2.64 18.95
N VAL A 137 -16.54 3.78 19.25
CA VAL A 137 -16.30 4.27 20.60
C VAL A 137 -16.78 5.72 20.70
N GLU A 138 -16.72 6.31 21.89
CA GLU A 138 -17.11 7.71 22.06
C GLU A 138 -16.30 8.61 21.11
N GLY A 139 -17.02 9.34 20.25
CA GLY A 139 -16.46 10.30 19.32
C GLY A 139 -15.75 9.71 18.10
N ALA A 140 -15.73 8.39 17.88
CA ALA A 140 -15.09 7.78 16.72
C ALA A 140 -15.79 6.52 16.21
N THR A 141 -15.94 6.43 14.89
CA THR A 141 -16.49 5.30 14.15
C THR A 141 -15.49 4.83 13.11
N LEU A 142 -14.93 3.64 13.32
CA LEU A 142 -13.99 2.99 12.41
C LEU A 142 -14.74 2.00 11.52
N LYS A 143 -14.72 2.21 10.20
CA LYS A 143 -15.22 1.26 9.21
C LYS A 143 -14.07 0.39 8.68
N VAL A 144 -14.22 -0.92 8.77
CA VAL A 144 -13.27 -1.90 8.23
C VAL A 144 -13.32 -1.92 6.71
N ILE A 145 -12.16 -1.84 6.08
CA ILE A 145 -11.98 -1.95 4.63
C ILE A 145 -10.94 -3.04 4.36
N HIS A 146 -11.34 -4.14 3.73
CA HIS A 146 -10.40 -5.17 3.33
C HIS A 146 -9.55 -4.65 2.17
N THR A 147 -8.24 -4.55 2.39
CA THR A 147 -7.29 -4.02 1.42
C THR A 147 -6.13 -4.99 1.21
N PRO A 148 -6.40 -6.20 0.67
CA PRO A 148 -5.39 -7.22 0.46
C PRO A 148 -4.35 -6.78 -0.57
N GLY A 149 -3.23 -7.50 -0.59
CA GLY A 149 -2.15 -7.31 -1.55
C GLY A 149 -0.83 -7.09 -0.86
N HIS A 150 -0.77 -6.20 0.15
CA HIS A 150 0.39 -6.15 1.04
C HIS A 150 0.53 -7.47 1.80
N ALA A 151 -0.55 -7.88 2.45
CA ALA A 151 -0.77 -9.19 3.02
C ALA A 151 -2.19 -9.66 2.67
N ASP A 152 -2.48 -10.96 2.78
CA ASP A 152 -3.81 -11.54 2.52
C ASP A 152 -4.89 -11.07 3.50
N ASP A 153 -4.54 -10.87 4.78
CA ASP A 153 -5.42 -10.35 5.83
C ASP A 153 -5.33 -8.83 6.03
N HIS A 154 -4.69 -8.10 5.12
CA HIS A 154 -4.51 -6.67 5.33
C HIS A 154 -5.85 -5.92 5.31
N MET A 155 -6.11 -5.14 6.35
CA MET A 155 -7.21 -4.18 6.42
C MET A 155 -6.71 -2.75 6.60
N SER A 156 -7.45 -1.83 5.98
CA SER A 156 -7.41 -0.40 6.32
C SER A 156 -8.67 -0.06 7.13
N LEU A 157 -8.64 1.04 7.87
CA LEU A 157 -9.78 1.51 8.66
C LEU A 157 -10.13 2.94 8.26
N GLN A 158 -11.39 3.23 7.95
CA GLN A 158 -11.84 4.61 7.73
C GLN A 158 -12.44 5.18 9.01
N LEU A 159 -11.87 6.26 9.52
CA LEU A 159 -12.46 7.08 10.56
C LEU A 159 -13.48 8.03 9.93
N LEU A 160 -14.76 7.76 10.14
CA LEU A 160 -15.83 8.47 9.44
C LEU A 160 -15.89 9.95 9.81
N GLU A 161 -15.64 10.30 11.07
CA GLU A 161 -15.74 11.67 11.60
C GLU A 161 -14.65 12.61 11.05
N GLU A 162 -13.54 12.07 10.56
CA GLU A 162 -12.42 12.86 10.02
C GLU A 162 -12.18 12.60 8.53
N ASN A 163 -13.03 11.77 7.90
CA ASN A 163 -12.80 11.24 6.55
C ASN A 163 -11.34 10.79 6.33
N ALA A 164 -10.78 10.14 7.36
CA ALA A 164 -9.38 9.74 7.41
C ALA A 164 -9.25 8.23 7.26
N ILE A 165 -8.14 7.77 6.70
CA ILE A 165 -7.84 6.33 6.56
C ILE A 165 -6.61 5.97 7.37
N PHE A 166 -6.74 5.00 8.28
CA PHE A 166 -5.61 4.24 8.79
C PHE A 166 -5.23 3.19 7.76
N SER A 167 -4.15 3.40 7.02
CA SER A 167 -3.82 2.59 5.84
C SER A 167 -2.98 1.36 6.13
N GLY A 168 -2.52 1.18 7.37
CA GLY A 168 -1.50 0.19 7.70
C GLY A 168 -0.33 0.29 6.72
N ASP A 169 0.07 -0.86 6.19
CA ASP A 169 1.17 -0.96 5.23
C ASP A 169 0.76 -0.88 3.76
N CYS A 170 -0.53 -0.64 3.49
CA CYS A 170 -1.01 -0.43 2.13
C CYS A 170 -0.43 0.87 1.53
N ILE A 171 -0.36 1.94 2.33
CA ILE A 171 0.19 3.24 1.96
C ILE A 171 1.05 3.74 3.12
N LEU A 172 2.30 4.10 2.85
CA LEU A 172 3.25 4.59 3.85
C LEU A 172 3.36 6.11 3.77
N GLY A 173 3.69 6.74 4.88
CA GLY A 173 3.86 8.19 4.99
C GLY A 173 5.06 8.69 4.21
N ASP A 174 6.20 8.05 4.43
CA ASP A 174 7.48 8.38 3.81
C ASP A 174 7.91 7.28 2.83
N GLY A 175 8.87 7.59 1.95
CA GLY A 175 9.38 6.67 0.94
C GLY A 175 8.54 6.62 -0.34
N SER A 176 9.03 5.86 -1.33
CA SER A 176 8.42 5.82 -2.67
C SER A 176 7.23 4.87 -2.77
N THR A 177 7.28 3.73 -2.06
CA THR A 177 6.23 2.71 -2.06
C THR A 177 6.46 1.63 -0.97
N THR A 178 5.51 0.71 -0.81
CA THR A 178 5.58 -0.45 0.11
C THR A 178 5.88 -1.77 -0.61
N VAL A 179 6.15 -2.84 0.14
CA VAL A 179 6.23 -4.22 -0.39
C VAL A 179 4.84 -4.85 -0.44
N PHE A 180 4.67 -5.92 -1.21
CA PHE A 180 3.39 -6.61 -1.33
C PHE A 180 3.59 -8.08 -1.73
N GLU A 181 2.63 -8.92 -1.34
CA GLU A 181 2.54 -10.35 -1.70
C GLU A 181 1.85 -10.57 -3.06
N ASP A 182 0.85 -9.75 -3.41
CA ASP A 182 0.13 -9.84 -4.70
C ASP A 182 -0.18 -8.46 -5.28
N LEU A 183 0.44 -8.13 -6.42
CA LEU A 183 0.29 -6.82 -7.05
C LEU A 183 -1.14 -6.54 -7.55
N ASP A 184 -1.85 -7.56 -8.03
CA ASP A 184 -3.20 -7.36 -8.60
C ASP A 184 -4.19 -6.92 -7.51
N SER A 185 -4.21 -7.65 -6.39
CA SER A 185 -4.98 -7.32 -5.20
C SER A 185 -4.56 -5.97 -4.64
N TYR A 186 -3.25 -5.71 -4.57
CA TYR A 186 -2.72 -4.43 -4.10
C TYR A 186 -3.22 -3.24 -4.94
N MET A 187 -3.19 -3.34 -6.28
CA MET A 187 -3.68 -2.29 -7.17
C MET A 187 -5.20 -2.10 -7.07
N LYS A 188 -5.97 -3.17 -6.83
CA LYS A 188 -7.41 -3.09 -6.56
C LYS A 188 -7.67 -2.38 -5.23
N SER A 189 -6.88 -2.67 -4.20
CA SER A 189 -6.94 -2.02 -2.89
C SER A 189 -6.63 -0.52 -2.98
N LEU A 190 -5.57 -0.13 -3.70
CA LEU A 190 -5.26 1.30 -3.92
C LEU A 190 -6.41 2.04 -4.62
N LYS A 191 -7.02 1.43 -5.64
CA LYS A 191 -8.19 2.02 -6.33
C LYS A 191 -9.42 2.09 -5.42
N LYS A 192 -9.64 1.07 -4.58
CA LYS A 192 -10.71 1.08 -3.56
C LYS A 192 -10.49 2.27 -2.61
N LEU A 193 -9.30 2.42 -2.05
CA LEU A 193 -8.97 3.55 -1.17
C LEU A 193 -9.08 4.91 -1.90
N GLN A 194 -8.65 4.99 -3.16
CA GLN A 194 -8.82 6.19 -3.99
C GLN A 194 -10.29 6.58 -4.13
N SER A 195 -11.19 5.61 -4.33
CA SER A 195 -12.62 5.86 -4.52
C SER A 195 -13.33 6.39 -3.27
N LEU A 196 -12.74 6.22 -2.08
CA LEU A 196 -13.26 6.76 -0.84
C LEU A 196 -12.96 8.25 -0.67
N ALA A 197 -12.08 8.82 -1.50
CA ALA A 197 -11.65 10.22 -1.45
C ALA A 197 -11.32 10.70 -0.02
N PRO A 198 -10.41 10.02 0.70
CA PRO A 198 -10.04 10.43 2.05
C PRO A 198 -9.35 11.80 2.03
N ASP A 199 -9.56 12.59 3.08
CA ASP A 199 -8.89 13.87 3.28
C ASP A 199 -7.48 13.68 3.88
N LEU A 200 -7.30 12.61 4.67
CA LEU A 200 -6.10 12.35 5.45
C LEU A 200 -5.80 10.84 5.49
N ILE A 201 -4.52 10.48 5.47
CA ILE A 201 -4.09 9.10 5.73
C ILE A 201 -3.14 9.06 6.93
N TYR A 202 -3.43 8.15 7.86
CA TYR A 202 -2.61 7.75 9.00
C TYR A 202 -1.94 6.40 8.69
N PRO A 203 -0.67 6.40 8.24
CA PRO A 203 -0.02 5.19 7.74
C PRO A 203 0.55 4.31 8.85
N GLY A 204 0.77 3.02 8.59
CA GLY A 204 1.48 2.11 9.50
C GLY A 204 2.91 2.56 9.80
N HIS A 205 3.56 3.24 8.86
CA HIS A 205 4.89 3.83 9.04
C HIS A 205 5.01 5.21 8.39
N GLY A 206 5.85 6.06 8.99
CA GLY A 206 6.16 7.39 8.48
C GLY A 206 5.14 8.47 8.85
N SER A 207 5.26 9.61 8.18
CA SER A 207 4.48 10.83 8.50
C SER A 207 2.99 10.72 8.09
N PRO A 208 2.05 11.38 8.79
CA PRO A 208 0.69 11.57 8.30
C PRO A 208 0.65 12.22 6.91
N ILE A 209 -0.33 11.85 6.09
CA ILE A 209 -0.43 12.27 4.68
C ILE A 209 -1.66 13.17 4.52
N HIS A 210 -1.43 14.48 4.40
CA HIS A 210 -2.50 15.49 4.24
C HIS A 210 -2.99 15.67 2.80
N ASP A 211 -2.25 15.18 1.80
CA ASP A 211 -2.69 15.16 0.39
C ASP A 211 -2.86 13.69 -0.03
N ALA A 212 -3.91 13.07 0.51
CA ALA A 212 -4.17 11.65 0.37
C ALA A 212 -4.43 11.26 -1.10
N ALA A 213 -5.19 12.07 -1.84
CA ALA A 213 -5.48 11.84 -3.25
C ALA A 213 -4.19 11.78 -4.09
N LYS A 214 -3.28 12.76 -3.90
CA LYS A 214 -1.99 12.76 -4.59
C LYS A 214 -1.13 11.58 -4.19
N ARG A 215 -1.08 11.21 -2.91
CA ARG A 215 -0.26 10.09 -2.43
C ARG A 215 -0.72 8.76 -3.00
N ILE A 216 -2.02 8.50 -3.02
CA ILE A 216 -2.59 7.28 -3.63
C ILE A 216 -2.28 7.25 -5.13
N GLN A 217 -2.46 8.37 -5.84
CA GLN A 217 -2.16 8.45 -7.27
C GLN A 217 -0.69 8.20 -7.56
N GLN A 218 0.24 8.75 -6.76
CA GLN A 218 1.67 8.47 -6.88
C GLN A 218 1.99 6.98 -6.76
N TYR A 219 1.35 6.28 -5.84
CA TYR A 219 1.50 4.83 -5.67
C TYR A 219 1.00 4.08 -6.91
N ILE A 220 -0.19 4.43 -7.42
CA ILE A 220 -0.77 3.85 -8.63
C ILE A 220 0.15 4.07 -9.84
N ASP A 221 0.58 5.32 -10.07
CA ASP A 221 1.44 5.72 -11.18
C ASP A 221 2.81 5.03 -11.12
N HIS A 222 3.37 4.88 -9.91
CA HIS A 222 4.64 4.17 -9.73
C HIS A 222 4.55 2.72 -10.23
N ARG A 223 3.47 2.00 -9.90
CA ARG A 223 3.28 0.61 -10.35
C ARG A 223 2.93 0.51 -11.82
N GLN A 224 2.07 1.39 -12.33
CA GLN A 224 1.70 1.40 -13.74
C GLN A 224 2.89 1.72 -14.65
N ARG A 225 3.76 2.68 -14.26
CA ARG A 225 4.99 2.96 -15.00
C ARG A 225 5.89 1.72 -15.11
N ARG A 226 6.07 0.98 -14.01
CA ARG A 226 6.88 -0.25 -14.01
C ARG A 226 6.23 -1.34 -14.87
N GLU A 227 4.92 -1.53 -14.77
CA GLU A 227 4.17 -2.47 -15.59
C GLU A 227 4.32 -2.17 -17.09
N ASN A 228 4.19 -0.89 -17.48
CA ASN A 228 4.34 -0.45 -18.86
C ASN A 228 5.76 -0.69 -19.37
N GLN A 229 6.79 -0.41 -18.56
CA GLN A 229 8.19 -0.72 -18.92
C GLN A 229 8.40 -2.22 -19.17
N ILE A 230 7.89 -3.07 -18.29
CA ILE A 230 7.98 -4.54 -18.40
C ILE A 230 7.26 -5.02 -19.66
N PHE A 231 6.04 -4.54 -19.89
CA PHE A 231 5.26 -4.93 -21.04
C PHE A 231 5.94 -4.49 -22.35
N ASN A 232 6.46 -3.25 -22.42
CA ASN A 232 7.18 -2.76 -23.59
C ASN A 232 8.42 -3.63 -23.92
N VAL A 233 9.19 -4.03 -22.90
CA VAL A 233 10.33 -4.94 -23.08
C VAL A 233 9.89 -6.29 -23.65
N LEU A 234 8.78 -6.85 -23.15
CA LEU A 234 8.24 -8.11 -23.67
C LEU A 234 7.71 -7.98 -25.11
N SER A 235 7.01 -6.90 -25.43
CA SER A 235 6.41 -6.66 -26.74
C SER A 235 7.46 -6.46 -27.84
N GLN A 236 8.62 -5.88 -27.50
CA GLN A 236 9.73 -5.69 -28.44
C GLN A 236 10.62 -6.93 -28.59
N SER A 237 10.48 -7.92 -27.71
CA SER A 237 11.32 -9.12 -27.74
C SER A 237 10.77 -10.17 -28.70
N LYS A 238 11.63 -10.67 -29.61
CA LYS A 238 11.31 -11.81 -30.48
C LYS A 238 11.26 -13.13 -29.71
N LEU A 239 12.04 -13.24 -28.62
CA LEU A 239 12.18 -14.44 -27.80
C LEU A 239 11.46 -14.28 -26.45
N PRO A 240 10.93 -15.36 -25.86
CA PRO A 240 10.46 -15.35 -24.48
C PRO A 240 11.58 -14.99 -23.50
N LEU A 241 11.28 -14.17 -22.50
CA LEU A 241 12.24 -13.65 -21.52
C LEU A 241 11.96 -14.18 -20.12
N THR A 242 13.01 -14.49 -19.36
CA THR A 242 12.90 -14.70 -17.91
C THR A 242 12.71 -13.36 -17.19
N PRO A 243 12.23 -13.35 -15.93
CA PRO A 243 12.22 -12.13 -15.12
C PRO A 243 13.60 -11.48 -15.00
N MET A 244 14.68 -12.26 -14.93
CA MET A 244 16.05 -11.72 -14.85
C MET A 244 16.49 -11.05 -16.16
N ASP A 245 16.12 -11.59 -17.32
CA ASP A 245 16.38 -10.95 -18.61
C ASP A 245 15.72 -9.56 -18.70
N ILE A 246 14.52 -9.42 -18.13
CA ILE A 246 13.79 -8.15 -18.06
C ILE A 246 14.48 -7.22 -17.05
N VAL A 247 14.94 -7.73 -15.90
CA VAL A 247 15.70 -6.94 -14.92
C VAL A 247 16.91 -6.31 -15.57
N GLN A 248 17.72 -7.08 -16.30
CA GLN A 248 18.91 -6.58 -16.99
C GLN A 248 18.61 -5.47 -18.00
N LYS A 249 17.39 -5.42 -18.55
CA LYS A 249 16.96 -4.39 -19.51
C LYS A 249 16.41 -3.12 -18.85
N ILE A 250 15.71 -3.22 -17.72
CA ILE A 250 15.00 -2.09 -17.10
C ILE A 250 15.76 -1.52 -15.88
N TYR A 251 16.60 -2.33 -15.24
CA TYR A 251 17.32 -2.00 -14.01
C TYR A 251 18.83 -1.93 -14.26
N ASN A 252 19.26 -1.36 -15.39
CA ASN A 252 20.67 -1.23 -15.77
C ASN A 252 21.49 -0.37 -14.78
N GLU A 253 20.88 0.65 -14.17
CA GLU A 253 21.52 1.53 -13.17
C GLU A 253 21.38 1.00 -11.72
N THR A 254 20.75 -0.16 -11.56
CA THR A 254 20.45 -0.77 -10.26
C THR A 254 21.62 -1.69 -9.84
N PRO A 255 22.21 -1.52 -8.65
CA PRO A 255 23.23 -2.41 -8.10
C PRO A 255 22.85 -3.90 -8.21
N ALA A 256 23.79 -4.72 -8.68
CA ALA A 256 23.60 -6.14 -8.94
C ALA A 256 23.09 -6.93 -7.73
N ILE A 257 23.51 -6.53 -6.52
CA ILE A 257 23.06 -7.15 -5.25
C ILE A 257 21.54 -7.11 -5.06
N LEU A 258 20.85 -6.19 -5.72
CA LEU A 258 19.40 -6.03 -5.59
C LEU A 258 18.62 -6.49 -6.83
N HIS A 259 19.31 -7.03 -7.86
CA HIS A 259 18.66 -7.62 -9.03
C HIS A 259 17.74 -8.78 -8.65
N ARG A 260 18.09 -9.54 -7.59
CA ARG A 260 17.29 -10.69 -7.16
C ARG A 260 15.85 -10.33 -6.80
N ALA A 261 15.58 -9.22 -6.10
CA ALA A 261 14.16 -8.83 -5.92
C ALA A 261 13.65 -7.73 -6.81
N ALA A 262 14.50 -7.08 -7.62
CA ALA A 262 13.98 -6.54 -8.88
C ALA A 262 13.31 -7.67 -9.68
N SER A 263 13.89 -8.88 -9.72
CA SER A 263 13.31 -10.04 -10.40
C SER A 263 12.02 -10.54 -9.77
N VAL A 264 11.90 -10.51 -8.44
CA VAL A 264 10.63 -10.83 -7.74
C VAL A 264 9.56 -9.79 -8.07
N ASN A 265 9.93 -8.50 -8.07
CA ASN A 265 9.01 -7.43 -8.47
C ASN A 265 8.55 -7.58 -9.92
N VAL A 266 9.46 -7.88 -10.84
CA VAL A 266 9.12 -8.17 -12.24
C VAL A 266 8.17 -9.37 -12.33
N LEU A 267 8.41 -10.45 -11.60
CA LEU A 267 7.53 -11.62 -11.58
C LEU A 267 6.10 -11.27 -11.18
N GLN A 268 5.92 -10.43 -10.15
CA GLN A 268 4.60 -9.96 -9.70
C GLN A 268 3.85 -9.17 -10.78
N HIS A 269 4.55 -8.31 -11.52
CA HIS A 269 3.98 -7.60 -12.67
C HIS A 269 3.56 -8.57 -13.80
N LEU A 270 4.39 -9.58 -14.08
CA LEU A 270 4.11 -10.58 -15.10
C LEU A 270 2.90 -11.45 -14.74
N GLU A 271 2.80 -11.89 -13.49
CA GLU A 271 1.67 -12.67 -13.00
C GLU A 271 0.37 -11.86 -13.07
N LYS A 272 0.39 -10.59 -12.70
CA LYS A 272 -0.74 -9.68 -12.91
C LYS A 272 -1.10 -9.54 -14.39
N LEU A 273 -0.13 -9.34 -15.28
CA LEU A 273 -0.36 -9.23 -16.72
C LEU A 273 -0.94 -10.53 -17.31
N GLN A 274 -0.54 -11.70 -16.81
CA GLN A 274 -1.12 -12.98 -17.21
C GLN A 274 -2.55 -13.15 -16.73
N LYS A 275 -2.88 -12.74 -15.49
CA LYS A 275 -4.29 -12.69 -15.02
C LYS A 275 -5.17 -11.82 -15.92
N LEU A 276 -4.59 -10.79 -16.56
CA LEU A 276 -5.24 -9.91 -17.53
C LEU A 276 -5.19 -10.42 -18.99
N GLY A 277 -4.67 -11.62 -19.25
CA GLY A 277 -4.55 -12.16 -20.60
C GLY A 277 -3.50 -11.48 -21.50
N LYS A 278 -2.64 -10.62 -20.94
CA LYS A 278 -1.65 -9.85 -21.71
C LYS A 278 -0.32 -10.57 -21.91
N THR A 279 -0.01 -11.57 -21.09
CA THR A 279 1.24 -12.33 -21.17
C THR A 279 1.00 -13.81 -20.94
N LYS A 280 1.86 -14.65 -21.51
CA LYS A 280 1.89 -16.10 -21.29
C LYS A 280 3.22 -16.54 -20.73
N ARG A 281 3.19 -17.46 -19.76
CA ARG A 281 4.35 -18.14 -19.18
C ARG A 281 4.50 -19.54 -19.76
N LYS A 282 5.72 -19.93 -20.13
CA LYS A 282 6.13 -21.30 -20.49
C LYS A 282 7.59 -21.52 -20.07
N ASP A 283 7.87 -22.59 -19.34
CA ASP A 283 9.22 -22.98 -18.90
C ASP A 283 9.99 -21.84 -18.18
N GLY A 284 9.29 -21.10 -17.30
CA GLY A 284 9.86 -19.96 -16.57
C GLY A 284 10.09 -18.69 -17.40
N LYS A 285 9.79 -18.72 -18.70
CA LYS A 285 9.90 -17.60 -19.62
C LYS A 285 8.54 -17.01 -19.97
N TRP A 286 8.54 -15.73 -20.30
CA TRP A 286 7.36 -14.93 -20.51
C TRP A 286 7.38 -14.30 -21.90
N LYS A 287 6.21 -14.20 -22.51
CA LYS A 287 6.01 -13.52 -23.79
C LYS A 287 4.75 -12.65 -23.71
N ALA A 288 4.79 -11.47 -24.31
CA ALA A 288 3.59 -10.69 -24.55
C ALA A 288 2.66 -11.45 -25.51
N LEU A 289 1.38 -11.49 -25.18
CA LEU A 289 0.34 -11.93 -26.10
C LEU A 289 -0.05 -10.71 -26.95
N ALA A 290 0.02 -10.87 -28.27
CA ALA A 290 -0.46 -9.85 -29.18
C ALA A 290 -1.98 -9.96 -29.24
N GLU A 291 -2.69 -8.99 -28.66
CA GLU A 291 -4.11 -8.79 -28.96
C GLU A 291 -4.39 -7.29 -29.15
N ASN A 292 -5.17 -7.00 -30.20
CA ASN A 292 -5.50 -5.71 -30.79
C ASN A 292 -5.51 -4.53 -29.79
N PHE A 293 -4.45 -3.73 -29.79
CA PHE A 293 -4.44 -2.43 -29.13
C PHE A 293 -5.40 -1.48 -29.85
N ALA A 294 -6.70 -1.56 -29.52
CA ALA A 294 -7.54 -0.38 -29.60
C ALA A 294 -7.09 0.55 -28.47
N ILE A 295 -6.13 1.43 -28.78
CA ILE A 295 -5.72 2.49 -27.86
C ILE A 295 -6.92 3.43 -27.73
N SER A 296 -7.75 3.26 -26.70
CA SER A 296 -8.68 4.32 -26.30
C SER A 296 -7.86 5.41 -25.61
N ILE A 297 -7.29 6.31 -26.41
CA ILE A 297 -6.83 7.61 -25.91
C ILE A 297 -8.10 8.41 -25.65
N THR A 298 -8.65 8.36 -24.44
CA THR A 298 -9.67 9.32 -24.04
C THR A 298 -8.97 10.62 -23.68
N ALA A 299 -8.61 11.41 -24.70
CA ALA A 299 -8.19 12.79 -24.50
C ALA A 299 -9.42 13.59 -24.04
N HIS A 300 -9.49 13.94 -22.76
CA HIS A 300 -10.43 14.95 -22.29
C HIS A 300 -9.93 16.34 -22.73
N SER A 301 -10.23 16.73 -23.96
CA SER A 301 -10.21 18.15 -24.35
C SER A 301 -11.63 18.71 -24.24
N LYS A 302 -11.91 19.43 -23.16
CA LYS A 302 -13.01 20.40 -23.17
C LYS A 302 -12.55 21.56 -24.05
N PHE A 303 -12.90 21.60 -25.33
CA PHE A 303 -13.06 22.84 -26.10
C PHE A 303 -13.67 22.49 -27.49
N LEU A 304 -14.86 23.06 -27.73
CA LEU A 304 -15.70 23.07 -28.95
C LEU A 304 -15.95 21.74 -29.70
N GLY A 305 -17.24 21.39 -29.79
CA GLY A 305 -17.72 20.14 -30.37
C GLY A 305 -17.37 19.95 -31.84
N VAL A 306 -16.64 18.86 -32.11
CA VAL A 306 -16.70 18.09 -33.36
C VAL A 306 -16.47 16.62 -32.99
N HIS A 307 -17.47 15.76 -33.21
CA HIS A 307 -17.31 14.31 -33.11
C HIS A 307 -16.67 13.81 -34.40
N ILE A 308 -15.46 13.25 -34.32
CA ILE A 308 -14.87 12.46 -35.41
C ILE A 308 -14.66 11.04 -34.88
N SER A 309 -15.40 10.09 -35.43
CA SER A 309 -15.18 8.65 -35.25
C SER A 309 -14.23 8.17 -36.35
N ILE A 310 -13.08 7.62 -35.98
CA ILE A 310 -12.21 6.90 -36.92
C ILE A 310 -12.03 5.48 -36.39
N SER A 311 -12.75 4.54 -37.00
CA SER A 311 -12.44 3.11 -36.97
C SER A 311 -11.45 2.83 -38.11
N GLY A 312 -10.22 2.44 -37.81
CA GLY A 312 -9.21 2.15 -38.84
C GLY A 312 -8.06 1.30 -38.33
N ILE A 313 -7.95 0.11 -38.90
CA ILE A 313 -6.90 -0.90 -38.75
C ILE A 313 -5.53 -0.27 -39.09
N VAL A 314 -4.53 -0.43 -38.23
CA VAL A 314 -3.14 -0.02 -38.52
C VAL A 314 -2.32 -1.26 -38.89
N GLU A 315 -2.26 -1.56 -40.19
CA GLU A 315 -1.14 -2.26 -40.81
C GLU A 315 -0.36 -1.28 -41.68
N ALA A 316 0.96 -1.29 -41.49
CA ALA A 316 1.99 -0.78 -42.39
C ALA A 316 1.94 0.71 -42.78
N PHE A 317 2.76 1.54 -42.14
CA PHE A 317 3.60 2.50 -42.88
C PHE A 317 4.88 2.79 -42.11
N CYS A 318 5.90 2.00 -42.42
CA CYS A 318 7.29 2.41 -42.26
C CYS A 318 7.59 3.50 -43.32
N THR A 319 8.36 4.51 -42.90
CA THR A 319 9.25 5.30 -43.77
C THR A 319 8.58 6.21 -44.79
N PHE A 320 8.26 7.46 -44.43
CA PHE A 320 8.45 8.59 -45.35
C PHE A 320 8.76 9.89 -44.60
N HIS A 321 9.81 10.54 -45.06
CA HIS A 321 10.31 11.85 -44.65
C HIS A 321 9.23 12.94 -44.69
N PHE A 322 9.40 13.98 -43.86
CA PHE A 322 9.45 15.42 -44.21
C PHE A 322 9.40 16.22 -42.88
N LYS A 323 10.54 16.62 -42.29
CA LYS A 323 11.10 17.99 -42.42
C LYS A 323 10.05 19.03 -42.84
N PHE A 324 9.47 19.74 -41.87
CA PHE A 324 8.96 21.13 -41.90
C PHE A 324 8.26 21.26 -40.53
N ILE A 325 8.74 22.05 -39.58
CA ILE A 325 8.43 23.48 -39.47
C ILE A 325 9.52 24.12 -38.59
N VAL A 326 10.25 25.06 -39.18
CA VAL A 326 10.95 26.13 -38.47
C VAL A 326 10.26 27.43 -38.90
N SER A 327 9.86 28.21 -37.89
CA SER A 327 9.72 29.67 -37.90
C SER A 327 8.52 30.32 -38.61
N CYS A 328 8.16 31.48 -38.04
CA CYS A 328 7.36 32.61 -38.55
C CYS A 328 5.85 32.49 -38.30
N PHE A 329 5.13 33.34 -37.55
CA PHE A 329 5.28 34.64 -36.83
C PHE A 329 4.19 34.59 -35.71
N THR A 330 4.21 35.19 -34.53
CA THR A 330 4.71 36.45 -33.92
C THR A 330 4.82 36.23 -32.42
#